data_AF-I4W6S5-F1
#
_entry.id   AF-I4W6S5-F1
#
_cell.length_a   1.000
_cell.length_b   1.000
_cell.length_c   1.000
_cell.angle_alpha   90.00
_cell.angle_beta   90.00
_cell.angle_gamma   90.00
#
_symmetry.space_group_name_H-M   'P 1'
#
loop_
_entity.id
_entity.type
_entity.pdbx_description
1 polymer ?
#
loop_
_entity_poly.entity_id
_entity_poly.type
_entity_poly.pdbx_seq_one_letter_code
_entity_poly.pdbx_strand_id
1 'polypeptide(L)'
;MVVPWVVLLLVIFPAFWLLGRERSGVALFGITALLAIASTLSTGTVLVAVTESLPAHVRSGRLGMIYAVAISVFGGSTQFVVAWLTQLTGSPLAPAWYMIGAVAVGLLASTQVPETAPVKRVPIAPSVEVAAVRAA
;
A
#
# COMPACT_ATOMS: atom_id res chain seq x y z
N MET A 1 -9.02 2.26 -1.50
CA MET A 1 -7.74 1.51 -1.41
C MET A 1 -7.01 1.33 -2.75
N VAL A 2 -7.70 1.06 -3.86
CA VAL A 2 -7.09 0.63 -5.13
C VAL A 2 -6.35 1.75 -5.92
N VAL A 3 -6.83 3.00 -5.84
CA VAL A 3 -6.27 4.13 -6.60
C VAL A 3 -4.76 4.34 -6.41
N PRO A 4 -4.20 4.43 -5.19
CA PRO A 4 -2.75 4.65 -5.02
C PRO A 4 -1.91 3.52 -5.62
N TRP A 5 -2.39 2.27 -5.60
CA TRP A 5 -1.71 1.13 -6.23
C TRP A 5 -1.65 1.27 -7.76
N VAL A 6 -2.74 1.72 -8.39
CA VAL A 6 -2.79 1.97 -9.84
C VAL A 6 -1.83 3.11 -10.21
N VAL A 7 -1.85 4.20 -9.44
CA VAL A 7 -0.92 5.33 -9.65
C VAL A 7 0.53 4.86 -9.53
N LEU A 8 0.85 4.09 -8.50
CA LEU A 8 2.19 3.54 -8.31
C LEU A 8 2.60 2.65 -9.49
N LEU A 9 1.72 1.74 -9.93
CA LEU A 9 1.97 0.84 -11.07
C LEU A 9 2.36 1.63 -12.34
N LEU A 10 1.62 2.72 -12.62
CA LEU A 10 1.85 3.57 -13.79
C LEU A 10 3.13 4.41 -13.67
N VAL A 11 3.52 4.81 -12.46
CA VAL A 11 4.70 5.66 -12.22
C VAL A 11 6.02 4.87 -12.24
N ILE A 12 6.01 3.58 -11.89
CA ILE A 12 7.25 2.77 -11.82
C ILE A 12 8.00 2.74 -13.15
N PHE A 13 7.33 2.39 -14.25
CA PHE A 13 8.00 2.28 -15.55
C PHE A 13 8.67 3.59 -16.02
N PRO A 14 7.99 4.75 -16.08
CA PRO A 14 8.62 6.00 -16.51
C PRO A 14 9.70 6.47 -15.53
N ALA A 15 9.55 6.21 -14.23
CA ALA A 15 10.56 6.54 -13.23
C ALA A 15 11.88 5.79 -13.45
N PHE A 16 11.82 4.47 -13.62
CA PHE A 16 13.02 3.65 -13.87
C PHE A 16 13.60 3.90 -15.26
N TRP A 17 12.78 4.19 -16.26
CA TRP A 17 13.25 4.56 -17.59
C TRP A 17 14.03 5.89 -17.57
N LEU A 18 13.55 6.88 -16.81
CA LEU A 18 14.22 8.15 -16.64
C LEU A 18 15.55 7.99 -15.87
N LEU A 19 15.58 7.16 -14.82
CA LEU A 19 16.81 6.78 -14.11
C LEU A 19 17.85 6.11 -15.02
N GLY A 20 17.41 5.31 -16.00
CA GLY A 20 18.29 4.67 -16.97
C GLY A 20 18.97 5.67 -17.93
N ARG A 21 18.29 6.79 -18.23
CA ARG A 21 18.75 7.83 -19.16
C ARG A 21 19.61 8.89 -18.48
N GLU A 22 19.17 9.38 -17.32
CA GLU A 22 19.77 10.48 -16.57
C GLU A 22 20.55 9.92 -15.37
N ARG A 23 21.84 9.63 -15.56
CA ARG A 23 22.72 9.10 -14.50
C ARG A 23 23.29 10.21 -13.62
N SER A 24 22.41 11.05 -13.05
CA SER A 24 22.79 12.11 -12.10
C SER A 24 22.34 11.76 -10.68
N GLY A 25 23.11 12.19 -9.66
CA GLY A 25 22.75 12.00 -8.26
C GLY A 25 21.41 12.66 -7.91
N VAL A 26 21.13 13.82 -8.49
CA VAL A 26 19.87 14.55 -8.27
C VAL A 26 18.67 13.76 -8.83
N ALA A 27 18.78 13.20 -10.04
CA ALA A 27 17.74 12.34 -10.62
C ALA A 27 17.53 11.08 -9.77
N LEU A 28 18.61 10.47 -9.28
CA LEU A 28 18.55 9.30 -8.40
C LEU A 28 17.74 9.58 -7.14
N PHE A 29 18.12 10.61 -6.37
CA PHE A 29 17.43 10.95 -5.13
C PHE A 29 16.00 11.43 -5.37
N GLY A 30 15.77 12.27 -6.40
CA GLY A 30 14.44 12.80 -6.71
C GLY A 30 13.44 11.71 -7.10
N ILE A 31 13.85 10.80 -8.01
CA ILE A 31 12.98 9.71 -8.48
C ILE A 31 12.77 8.67 -7.38
N THR A 32 13.80 8.35 -6.60
CA THR A 32 13.66 7.43 -5.46
C THR A 32 12.71 7.99 -4.41
N ALA A 33 12.80 9.28 -4.09
CA ALA A 33 11.88 9.94 -3.17
C ALA A 33 10.44 9.91 -3.70
N LEU A 34 10.22 10.20 -4.98
CA LEU A 34 8.90 10.12 -5.61
C LEU A 34 8.30 8.71 -5.50
N LEU A 35 9.08 7.69 -5.84
CA LEU A 35 8.65 6.29 -5.74
C LEU A 35 8.39 5.88 -4.29
N ALA A 36 9.21 6.32 -3.34
CA ALA A 36 9.03 6.03 -1.92
C ALA A 36 7.72 6.65 -1.38
N ILE A 37 7.41 7.89 -1.76
CA ILE A 37 6.16 8.58 -1.38
C ILE A 37 4.95 7.82 -1.95
N ALA A 38 4.95 7.53 -3.25
CA ALA A 38 3.86 6.80 -3.89
C ALA A 38 3.66 5.39 -3.30
N SER A 39 4.76 4.70 -2.99
CA SER A 39 4.74 3.39 -2.35
C SER A 39 4.17 3.46 -0.92
N THR A 40 4.59 4.46 -0.15
CA THR A 40 4.12 4.65 1.24
C THR A 40 2.63 4.96 1.29
N LEU A 41 2.10 5.76 0.36
CA LEU A 41 0.66 6.02 0.25
C LEU A 41 -0.12 4.72 -0.01
N SER A 42 0.39 3.86 -0.90
CA SER A 42 -0.24 2.58 -1.23
C SER A 42 -0.26 1.63 -0.03
N THR A 43 0.90 1.41 0.59
CA THR A 43 1.04 0.54 1.76
C THR A 43 0.28 1.09 2.98
N GLY A 44 0.26 2.42 3.16
CA GLY A 44 -0.45 3.09 4.25
C GLY A 44 -1.94 2.77 4.27
N THR A 45 -2.60 2.76 3.10
CA THR A 45 -4.02 2.36 3.03
C THR A 45 -4.22 0.92 3.51
N VAL A 46 -3.35 -0.02 3.13
CA VAL A 46 -3.44 -1.42 3.54
C VAL A 46 -3.20 -1.58 5.05
N LEU A 47 -2.19 -0.91 5.59
CA LEU A 47 -1.93 -0.90 7.04
C LEU A 47 -3.16 -0.41 7.82
N VAL A 48 -3.81 0.65 7.35
CA VAL A 48 -5.03 1.17 7.99
C VAL A 48 -6.15 0.12 7.96
N ALA A 49 -6.47 -0.43 6.80
CA ALA A 49 -7.53 -1.45 6.70
C ALA A 49 -7.26 -2.69 7.57
N VAL A 50 -6.00 -3.16 7.61
CA VAL A 50 -5.60 -4.27 8.49
C VAL A 50 -5.76 -3.87 9.96
N THR A 51 -5.34 -2.66 10.37
CA THR A 51 -5.53 -2.23 11.77
C THR A 51 -6.99 -2.15 12.16
N GLU A 52 -7.87 -1.69 11.27
CA GLU A 52 -9.30 -1.57 11.54
C GLU A 52 -9.96 -2.94 11.72
N SER A 53 -9.52 -3.95 10.96
CA SER A 53 -9.98 -5.34 11.09
C SER A 53 -9.55 -6.03 12.39
N LEU A 54 -8.52 -5.50 13.08
CA LEU A 54 -7.97 -6.09 14.30
C LEU A 54 -8.63 -5.50 15.57
N PRO A 55 -8.83 -6.31 16.64
CA PRO A 55 -9.32 -5.81 17.92
C PRO A 55 -8.36 -4.81 18.57
N ALA A 56 -8.89 -3.72 19.14
CA ALA A 56 -8.10 -2.59 19.66
C ALA A 56 -6.95 -2.97 20.59
N HIS A 57 -7.15 -3.97 21.46
CA HIS A 57 -6.17 -4.40 22.46
C HIS A 57 -4.95 -5.17 21.88
N VAL A 58 -4.98 -5.57 20.60
CA VAL A 58 -3.91 -6.36 19.95
C VAL A 58 -3.41 -5.77 18.63
N ARG A 59 -3.90 -4.60 18.21
CA ARG A 59 -3.59 -4.00 16.89
C ARG A 59 -2.09 -3.87 16.64
N SER A 60 -1.39 -3.12 17.50
CA SER A 60 0.03 -2.80 17.29
C SER A 60 0.92 -4.04 17.34
N GLY A 61 0.65 -4.98 18.27
CA GLY A 61 1.45 -6.19 18.42
C GLY A 61 1.30 -7.15 17.25
N ARG A 62 0.07 -7.45 16.82
CA ARG A 62 -0.18 -8.36 15.69
C ARG A 62 0.29 -7.76 14.37
N LEU A 63 0.03 -6.47 14.15
CA LEU A 63 0.48 -5.79 12.94
C LEU A 63 2.01 -5.74 12.85
N GLY A 64 2.67 -5.36 13.95
CA GLY A 64 4.12 -5.32 14.03
C GLY A 64 4.77 -6.68 13.74
N MET A 65 4.22 -7.76 14.31
CA MET A 65 4.72 -9.11 14.06
C MET A 65 4.57 -9.54 12.60
N ILE A 66 3.38 -9.35 12.01
CA ILE A 66 3.13 -9.70 10.60
C ILE A 66 4.05 -8.88 9.69
N TYR A 67 4.20 -7.58 9.96
CA TYR A 67 5.04 -6.69 9.17
C TYR A 67 6.53 -7.05 9.28
N ALA A 68 7.01 -7.36 10.49
CA ALA A 68 8.39 -7.77 10.72
C ALA A 68 8.73 -9.08 10.00
N VAL A 69 7.84 -10.08 10.07
CA VAL A 69 8.01 -11.35 9.34
C VAL A 69 8.02 -11.12 7.83
N ALA A 70 7.08 -10.33 7.31
CA ALA A 70 7.00 -10.03 5.89
C ALA A 70 8.28 -9.31 5.40
N ILE A 71 8.75 -8.28 6.10
CA ILE A 71 9.98 -7.56 5.73
C ILE A 71 11.21 -8.45 5.87
N SER A 72 11.28 -9.29 6.91
CA SER A 72 12.43 -10.17 7.10
C SER A 72 12.57 -11.17 5.95
N VAL A 73 11.46 -11.76 5.51
CA VAL A 73 11.45 -12.74 4.40
C VAL A 73 11.67 -12.06 3.05
N PHE A 74 10.93 -10.99 2.76
CA PHE A 74 10.92 -10.37 1.42
C PHE A 74 11.95 -9.24 1.25
N GLY A 75 12.30 -8.53 2.31
CA GLY A 75 13.21 -7.39 2.25
C GLY A 75 14.63 -7.76 1.84
N GLY A 76 15.16 -8.83 2.42
CA GLY A 76 16.50 -9.35 2.06
C GLY A 76 16.50 -10.13 0.75
N SER A 77 15.51 -11.01 0.55
CA SER A 77 15.45 -11.87 -0.64
C SER A 77 15.29 -11.06 -1.93
N THR A 78 14.57 -9.94 -1.90
CA THR A 78 14.39 -9.06 -3.06
C THR A 78 15.73 -8.58 -3.65
N GLN A 79 16.73 -8.26 -2.81
CA GLN A 79 18.02 -7.78 -3.31
C GLN A 79 18.73 -8.86 -4.15
N PHE A 80 18.70 -10.11 -3.69
CA PHE A 80 19.28 -11.23 -4.42
C PHE A 80 18.53 -11.55 -5.70
N VAL A 81 17.19 -11.54 -5.68
CA VAL A 81 16.36 -11.81 -6.86
C VAL A 81 16.57 -10.74 -7.92
N VAL A 82 16.58 -9.46 -7.52
CA VAL A 82 16.80 -8.35 -8.45
C VAL A 82 18.21 -8.39 -9.03
N ALA A 83 19.23 -8.67 -8.21
CA ALA A 83 20.61 -8.82 -8.69
C ALA A 83 20.74 -9.97 -9.70
N TRP A 84 20.15 -11.13 -9.40
CA TRP A 84 20.12 -12.29 -10.29
C TRP A 84 19.39 -11.97 -11.60
N LEU A 85 18.21 -11.35 -11.53
CA LEU A 85 17.44 -10.95 -12.70
C LEU A 85 18.21 -9.95 -13.57
N THR A 86 18.94 -9.02 -12.95
CA THR A 86 19.78 -8.03 -13.64
C THR A 86 20.95 -8.72 -14.35
N GLN A 87 21.60 -9.68 -13.71
CA GLN A 87 22.69 -10.46 -14.33
C GLN A 87 22.20 -11.27 -15.53
N LEU A 88 21.01 -11.88 -15.43
CA LEU A 88 20.44 -12.67 -16.51
C LEU A 88 19.95 -11.81 -17.70
N THR A 89 19.29 -10.68 -17.43
CA THR A 89 18.73 -9.84 -18.51
C THR A 89 19.72 -8.84 -19.07
N GLY A 90 20.79 -8.50 -18.34
CA GLY A 90 21.72 -7.43 -18.69
C GLY A 90 21.07 -6.04 -18.76
N SER A 91 19.82 -5.90 -18.29
CA SER A 91 19.03 -4.69 -18.45
C SER A 91 18.95 -3.90 -17.14
N PRO A 92 19.22 -2.58 -17.15
CA PRO A 92 19.07 -1.73 -15.96
C PRO A 92 17.61 -1.57 -15.52
N LEU A 93 16.64 -2.03 -16.32
CA LEU A 93 15.21 -1.99 -16.01
C LEU A 93 14.73 -3.24 -15.26
N ALA A 94 15.59 -4.22 -14.99
CA ALA A 94 15.23 -5.43 -14.24
C ALA A 94 14.55 -5.15 -12.87
N PRO A 95 15.02 -4.20 -12.04
CA PRO A 95 14.35 -3.87 -10.78
C PRO A 95 12.92 -3.31 -10.99
N ALA A 96 12.70 -2.59 -12.08
CA ALA A 96 11.39 -2.02 -12.42
C ALA A 96 10.37 -3.12 -12.68
N TRP A 97 10.75 -4.14 -13.47
CA TRP A 97 9.87 -5.28 -13.77
C TRP A 97 9.52 -6.09 -12.54
N TYR A 98 10.49 -6.31 -11.65
CA TYR A 98 10.24 -6.96 -10.36
C TYR A 98 9.25 -6.15 -9.51
N MET A 99 9.45 -4.84 -9.42
CA MET A 99 8.57 -3.95 -8.66
C MET A 99 7.16 -3.90 -9.25
N ILE A 100 7.00 -3.84 -10.57
CA ILE A 100 5.69 -3.91 -11.25
C ILE A 100 4.96 -5.20 -10.88
N GLY A 101 5.65 -6.35 -10.92
CA GLY A 101 5.07 -7.64 -10.52
C GLY A 101 4.58 -7.63 -9.08
N ALA A 102 5.40 -7.13 -8.15
CA ALA A 102 5.04 -7.02 -6.74
C ALA A 102 3.83 -6.07 -6.51
N VAL A 103 3.81 -4.92 -7.19
CA VAL A 103 2.70 -3.96 -7.11
C VAL A 103 1.42 -4.51 -7.74
N ALA A 104 1.51 -5.30 -8.81
CA ALA A 104 0.37 -5.99 -9.38
C ALA A 104 -0.25 -7.00 -8.40
N VAL A 105 0.58 -7.78 -7.70
CA VAL A 105 0.10 -8.71 -6.66
C VAL A 105 -0.57 -7.95 -5.51
N GLY A 106 0.04 -6.85 -5.05
CA GLY A 106 -0.55 -6.02 -4.00
C GLY A 106 -1.84 -5.31 -4.44
N LEU A 107 -1.92 -4.88 -5.69
CA LEU A 107 -3.14 -4.35 -6.30
C LEU A 107 -4.25 -5.41 -6.30
N LEU A 108 -3.97 -6.63 -6.74
CA LEU A 108 -4.93 -7.74 -6.71
C LEU A 108 -5.40 -8.02 -5.29
N ALA A 109 -4.48 -8.12 -4.32
CA ALA A 109 -4.82 -8.30 -2.91
C ALA A 109 -5.72 -7.16 -2.39
N SER A 110 -5.43 -5.90 -2.78
CA SER A 110 -6.22 -4.74 -2.37
C SER A 110 -7.67 -4.76 -2.88
N THR A 111 -7.93 -5.44 -4.00
CA THR A 111 -9.30 -5.61 -4.53
C THR A 111 -10.11 -6.65 -3.75
N GLN A 112 -9.44 -7.54 -3.02
CA GLN A 112 -10.08 -8.58 -2.21
C GLN A 112 -10.38 -8.12 -0.78
N VAL A 113 -9.75 -7.02 -0.33
CA VAL A 113 -10.00 -6.46 1.01
C VAL A 113 -11.37 -5.75 1.02
N PRO A 114 -12.31 -6.18 1.87
CA PRO A 114 -13.60 -5.51 2.02
C PRO A 114 -13.42 -4.08 2.55
N GLU A 115 -14.17 -3.14 1.99
CA GLU A 115 -14.14 -1.74 2.44
C GLU A 115 -14.49 -1.67 3.94
N THR A 116 -13.54 -1.19 4.75
CA THR A 116 -13.65 -1.17 6.21
C THR A 116 -14.26 0.14 6.72
N ALA A 117 -14.59 1.08 5.83
CA ALA A 117 -15.26 2.33 6.18
C ALA A 117 -16.56 2.08 6.98
N PRO A 118 -16.70 2.65 8.19
CA PRO A 118 -17.95 2.59 8.91
C PRO A 118 -19.01 3.36 8.11
N VAL A 119 -20.13 2.69 7.78
CA VAL A 119 -21.32 3.40 7.30
C VAL A 119 -21.62 4.49 8.31
N LYS A 120 -21.51 5.77 7.91
CA LYS A 120 -21.98 6.92 8.68
C LYS A 120 -23.48 6.70 8.91
N ARG A 121 -23.86 6.02 9.99
CA ARG A 121 -25.26 5.97 10.41
C ARG A 121 -25.57 7.39 10.83
N VAL A 122 -26.30 8.12 9.98
CA VAL A 122 -26.97 9.34 10.41
C VAL A 122 -27.77 8.95 11.66
N PRO A 123 -27.55 9.59 12.82
CA PRO A 123 -28.38 9.36 13.98
C PRO A 123 -29.81 9.73 13.56
N ILE A 124 -30.68 8.73 13.46
CA ILE A 124 -32.11 9.00 13.36
C ILE A 124 -32.44 9.68 14.69
N ALA A 125 -32.76 10.98 14.65
CA ALA A 125 -33.24 11.70 15.82
C ALA A 125 -34.37 10.87 16.44
N PRO A 126 -34.40 10.67 17.77
CA PRO A 126 -35.47 9.92 18.39
C PRO A 126 -36.79 10.58 17.98
N SER A 127 -37.66 9.81 17.34
CA SER A 127 -39.00 10.23 17.00
C SER A 127 -39.65 10.81 18.26
N VAL A 128 -40.38 11.89 18.06
CA VAL A 128 -41.11 12.71 19.05
C VAL A 128 -42.19 11.91 19.84
N GLU A 129 -42.13 10.59 19.80
CA GLU A 129 -43.13 9.64 20.28
C GLU A 129 -43.16 9.50 21.80
N VAL A 130 -42.08 9.86 22.51
CA VAL A 130 -42.05 9.77 23.98
C VAL A 130 -42.72 10.97 24.67
N ALA A 131 -43.03 12.05 23.94
CA ALA A 131 -43.74 13.20 24.52
C ALA A 131 -45.27 13.01 24.55
N ALA A 132 -45.84 12.23 23.63
CA ALA A 132 -47.29 12.00 23.58
C ALA A 132 -47.77 10.97 24.62
N VAL A 133 -46.93 10.00 24.98
CA VAL A 133 -47.27 8.95 25.97
C VAL A 133 -47.20 9.46 27.42
N ARG A 134 -46.53 10.60 27.67
CA ARG A 134 -46.51 11.24 29.00
C ARG A 134 -47.63 12.27 29.22
N ALA A 135 -48.44 12.53 28.21
CA ALA A 135 -49.54 13.51 28.26
C ALA A 135 -50.94 12.86 28.17
N ALA A 136 -51.02 11.52 28.19
CA ALA A 136 -52.25 10.73 28.25
C ALA A 136 -52.28 9.91 29.55
#